data_AF-A0A2W4ZX92-F1
#
_entry.id   AF-A0A2W4ZX92-F1
#
_cell.length_a   1.000
_cell.length_b   1.000
_cell.length_c   1.000
_cell.angle_alpha   90.00
_cell.angle_beta   90.00
_cell.angle_gamma   90.00
#
_symmetry.space_group_name_H-M   'P 1'
#
loop_
_entity.id
_entity.type
_entity.pdbx_description
1 polymer ?
#
loop_
_entity_poly.entity_id
_entity_poly.type
_entity_poly.pdbx_seq_one_letter_code
_entity_poly.pdbx_strand_id
1 'polypeptide(L)'
;MWGKMIIRNINGAVIAHSDEKTLRRAAEYCVMQNMDLSGADFRGGRLRGAALDGMRGKDACFWSADLTNSDLGLADLRGAYFSSTILEGAVLDGAKISCPSFWSCDLQNIKSMHGLIYSHRGEVDISLNRPPLVVRGLPQRLVLLPGFCLWGSWIYPAGDMPADLRHALKSAGASMTDMLRRSVRNAKPHIPKINGAEAAF
;
A
#
# COMPACT_ATOMS: atom_id res chain seq x y z
N MET A 1 4.87 36.00 -4.39
CA MET A 1 3.46 35.57 -4.42
C MET A 1 3.39 34.33 -5.28
N TRP A 2 3.31 33.14 -4.68
CA TRP A 2 3.12 31.89 -5.44
C TRP A 2 1.64 31.57 -5.42
N GLY A 3 1.00 31.76 -6.58
CA GLY A 3 -0.42 31.53 -6.75
C GLY A 3 -0.74 30.05 -6.50
N LYS A 4 -1.76 29.79 -5.67
CA LYS A 4 -2.45 28.50 -5.60
C LYS A 4 -2.80 28.07 -7.03
N MET A 5 -2.02 27.18 -7.62
CA MET A 5 -2.39 26.54 -8.88
C MET A 5 -3.41 25.46 -8.53
N ILE A 6 -4.68 25.87 -8.50
CA ILE A 6 -5.80 24.94 -8.39
C ILE A 6 -5.89 24.24 -9.74
N ILE A 7 -5.30 23.05 -9.85
CA ILE A 7 -5.52 22.18 -11.01
C ILE A 7 -6.98 21.75 -10.92
N ARG A 8 -7.86 22.49 -11.60
CA ARG A 8 -9.28 22.14 -11.71
C ARG A 8 -9.42 21.22 -12.91
N ASN A 9 -9.87 20.00 -12.62
CA ASN A 9 -10.42 19.07 -13.58
C ASN A 9 -9.46 18.64 -14.69
N ILE A 10 -8.77 17.54 -14.46
CA ILE A 10 -8.13 16.76 -15.52
C ILE A 10 -8.62 15.33 -15.40
N ASN A 11 -9.85 15.13 -15.87
CA ASN A 11 -10.31 13.82 -16.32
C ASN A 11 -9.29 13.29 -17.35
N GLY A 12 -8.34 12.47 -16.88
CA GLY A 12 -7.58 11.51 -17.67
C GLY A 12 -6.37 11.97 -18.51
N ALA A 13 -6.03 13.26 -18.69
CA ALA A 13 -5.12 13.59 -19.82
C ALA A 13 -3.94 14.58 -19.64
N VAL A 14 -3.74 15.31 -18.53
CA VAL A 14 -2.77 16.44 -18.59
C VAL A 14 -1.52 16.30 -17.70
N ILE A 15 -1.42 15.35 -16.77
CA ILE A 15 -0.20 15.19 -15.96
C ILE A 15 0.90 14.39 -16.70
N ALA A 16 0.60 13.76 -17.84
CA ALA A 16 1.56 12.90 -18.52
C ALA A 16 2.38 13.60 -19.62
N HIS A 17 2.03 14.83 -20.05
CA HIS A 17 2.59 15.45 -21.28
C HIS A 17 3.10 16.89 -21.14
N SER A 18 2.95 17.55 -20.00
CA SER A 18 3.60 18.84 -19.77
C SER A 18 5.05 18.63 -19.33
N ASP A 19 5.99 19.40 -19.90
CA ASP A 19 7.45 19.28 -19.70
C ASP A 19 7.87 18.75 -18.31
N GLU A 20 8.56 17.62 -18.32
CA GLU A 20 8.95 16.79 -17.16
C GLU A 20 9.54 17.59 -15.99
N LYS A 21 10.23 18.68 -16.30
CA LYS A 21 10.90 19.56 -15.31
C LYS A 21 9.92 20.50 -14.59
N THR A 22 8.83 20.89 -15.25
CA THR A 22 7.78 21.78 -14.72
C THR A 22 6.83 20.99 -13.82
N LEU A 23 6.47 19.76 -14.22
CA LEU A 23 5.66 18.85 -13.41
C LEU A 23 6.33 18.46 -12.09
N ARG A 24 7.64 18.17 -12.11
CA ARG A 24 8.42 17.84 -10.91
C ARG A 24 8.46 18.98 -9.88
N ARG A 25 8.18 20.23 -10.25
CA ARG A 25 8.12 21.36 -9.31
C ARG A 25 6.68 21.75 -8.95
N ALA A 26 5.73 21.58 -9.88
CA ALA A 26 4.33 21.95 -9.67
C ALA A 26 3.55 20.98 -8.78
N ALA A 27 4.02 19.74 -8.64
CA ALA A 27 3.33 18.69 -7.89
C ALA A 27 3.56 18.76 -6.37
N GLU A 28 4.53 19.53 -5.88
CA GLU A 28 4.70 19.78 -4.45
C GLU A 28 3.52 20.63 -3.95
N TYR A 29 2.78 20.13 -2.96
CA TYR A 29 1.57 20.75 -2.39
C TYR A 29 0.37 20.91 -3.35
N CYS A 30 0.30 20.11 -4.41
CA CYS A 30 -0.86 20.13 -5.29
C CYS A 30 -2.13 19.60 -4.58
N VAL A 31 -3.29 20.08 -5.03
CA VAL A 31 -4.59 19.67 -4.51
C VAL A 31 -5.31 18.87 -5.60
N MET A 32 -5.46 17.56 -5.39
CA MET A 32 -6.13 16.63 -6.30
C MET A 32 -7.16 15.75 -5.54
N GLN A 33 -7.69 16.29 -4.45
CA GLN A 33 -8.67 15.62 -3.59
C GLN A 33 -9.89 15.19 -4.40
N ASN A 34 -10.37 13.97 -4.16
CA ASN A 34 -11.56 13.40 -4.80
C ASN A 34 -11.52 13.33 -6.34
N MET A 35 -10.35 13.52 -6.96
CA MET A 35 -10.19 13.42 -8.41
C MET A 35 -10.15 11.97 -8.89
N ASP A 36 -10.56 11.75 -10.14
CA ASP A 36 -10.25 10.50 -10.83
C ASP A 36 -8.89 10.60 -11.52
N LEU A 37 -7.94 9.85 -10.98
CA LEU A 37 -6.56 9.72 -11.40
C LEU A 37 -6.25 8.24 -11.70
N SER A 38 -7.27 7.46 -12.09
CA SER A 38 -7.10 6.05 -12.42
C SER A 38 -6.17 5.91 -13.64
N GLY A 39 -5.17 5.06 -13.52
CA GLY A 39 -4.13 4.87 -14.53
C GLY A 39 -3.15 6.04 -14.69
N ALA A 40 -3.21 7.06 -13.83
CA ALA A 40 -2.30 8.21 -13.92
C ALA A 40 -0.85 7.79 -13.68
N ASP A 41 0.06 8.44 -14.41
CA ASP A 41 1.50 8.19 -14.30
C ASP A 41 2.17 9.29 -13.46
N PHE A 42 2.61 8.92 -12.26
CA PHE A 42 3.34 9.76 -11.32
C PHE A 42 4.79 9.26 -11.11
N ARG A 43 5.34 8.46 -12.02
CA ARG A 43 6.68 7.87 -11.87
C ARG A 43 7.74 8.96 -11.65
N GLY A 44 8.49 8.85 -10.55
CA GLY A 44 9.53 9.82 -10.19
C GLY A 44 9.01 11.24 -9.87
N GLY A 45 7.69 11.41 -9.70
CA GLY A 45 7.06 12.68 -9.38
C GLY A 45 7.41 13.17 -7.97
N ARG A 46 7.42 14.49 -7.77
CA ARG A 46 7.57 15.11 -6.44
C ARG A 46 6.20 15.59 -5.97
N LEU A 47 5.54 14.78 -5.16
CA LEU A 47 4.19 14.99 -4.63
C LEU A 47 4.23 15.30 -3.13
N ARG A 48 5.31 15.95 -2.68
CA ARG A 48 5.50 16.27 -1.27
C ARG A 48 4.37 17.17 -0.78
N GLY A 49 3.73 16.81 0.32
CA GLY A 49 2.61 17.59 0.88
C GLY A 49 1.37 17.67 -0.02
N ALA A 50 1.27 16.84 -1.06
CA ALA A 50 0.09 16.82 -1.93
C ALA A 50 -1.16 16.38 -1.17
N ALA A 51 -2.29 17.02 -1.46
CA ALA A 51 -3.61 16.63 -0.95
C ALA A 51 -4.29 15.71 -1.99
N LEU A 52 -4.22 14.41 -1.72
CA LEU A 52 -4.70 13.31 -2.57
C LEU A 52 -5.87 12.56 -1.90
N ASP A 53 -6.43 13.09 -0.82
CA ASP A 53 -7.47 12.42 -0.07
C ASP A 53 -8.74 12.19 -0.91
N GLY A 54 -9.31 11.00 -0.77
CA GLY A 54 -10.48 10.54 -1.51
C GLY A 54 -10.26 10.34 -3.02
N MET A 55 -9.03 10.48 -3.54
CA MET A 55 -8.78 10.29 -4.97
C MET A 55 -9.10 8.86 -5.40
N ARG A 56 -9.55 8.69 -6.64
CA ARG A 56 -9.61 7.39 -7.33
C ARG A 56 -8.31 7.23 -8.11
N GLY A 57 -7.35 6.51 -7.55
CA GLY A 57 -6.04 6.25 -8.15
C GLY A 57 -5.88 4.78 -8.55
N LYS A 58 -6.96 4.14 -9.03
CA LYS A 58 -6.90 2.72 -9.41
C LYS A 58 -5.86 2.54 -10.52
N ASP A 59 -4.97 1.57 -10.39
CA ASP A 59 -3.90 1.28 -11.37
C ASP A 59 -2.93 2.46 -11.64
N ALA A 60 -2.91 3.50 -10.78
CA ALA A 60 -1.96 4.61 -10.91
C ALA A 60 -0.51 4.17 -10.60
N CYS A 61 0.47 4.82 -11.23
CA CYS A 61 1.87 4.48 -11.07
C CYS A 61 2.63 5.51 -10.22
N PHE A 62 3.01 5.16 -9.00
CA PHE A 62 3.82 5.99 -8.10
C PHE A 62 5.29 5.53 -7.99
N TRP A 63 5.77 4.71 -8.92
CA TRP A 63 7.13 4.15 -8.84
C TRP A 63 8.17 5.28 -8.67
N SER A 64 8.97 5.21 -7.61
CA SER A 64 10.02 6.18 -7.28
C SER A 64 9.50 7.60 -7.06
N ALA A 65 8.19 7.78 -6.86
CA ALA A 65 7.61 9.05 -6.48
C ALA A 65 7.95 9.40 -5.04
N ASP A 66 7.99 10.70 -4.77
CA ASP A 66 8.15 11.24 -3.43
C ASP A 66 6.81 11.78 -2.93
N LEU A 67 6.18 11.04 -2.02
CA LEU A 67 4.90 11.35 -1.37
C LEU A 67 5.12 11.81 0.09
N THR A 68 6.30 12.37 0.40
CA THR A 68 6.62 12.82 1.76
C THR A 68 5.57 13.83 2.25
N ASN A 69 4.98 13.59 3.41
CA ASN A 69 3.93 14.40 4.03
C ASN A 69 2.65 14.55 3.18
N SER A 70 2.40 13.72 2.17
CA SER A 70 1.15 13.76 1.40
C SER A 70 -0.03 13.18 2.18
N ASP A 71 -1.24 13.66 1.89
CA ASP A 71 -2.48 13.06 2.41
C ASP A 71 -3.11 12.16 1.36
N LEU A 72 -3.09 10.85 1.57
CA LEU A 72 -3.73 9.80 0.75
C LEU A 72 -4.96 9.21 1.46
N GLY A 73 -5.48 9.87 2.50
CA GLY A 73 -6.61 9.38 3.28
C GLY A 73 -7.83 9.07 2.40
N LEU A 74 -8.51 7.96 2.66
CA LEU A 74 -9.69 7.50 1.91
C LEU A 74 -9.46 7.25 0.40
N ALA A 75 -8.22 7.34 -0.10
CA ALA A 75 -7.92 7.14 -1.51
C ALA A 75 -8.16 5.68 -1.93
N ASP A 76 -8.70 5.49 -3.14
CA ASP A 76 -8.78 4.18 -3.77
C ASP A 76 -7.53 3.94 -4.63
N LEU A 77 -6.57 3.22 -4.06
CA LEU A 77 -5.25 2.90 -4.63
C LEU A 77 -5.16 1.42 -5.03
N ARG A 78 -6.29 0.76 -5.25
CA ARG A 78 -6.32 -0.63 -5.70
C ARG A 78 -5.61 -0.75 -7.06
N GLY A 79 -4.67 -1.68 -7.17
CA GLY A 79 -3.84 -1.86 -8.36
C GLY A 79 -2.70 -0.87 -8.53
N ALA A 80 -2.62 0.18 -7.70
CA ALA A 80 -1.56 1.18 -7.84
C ALA A 80 -0.17 0.62 -7.49
N TYR A 81 0.86 1.13 -8.17
CA TYR A 81 2.24 0.67 -8.05
C TYR A 81 3.07 1.59 -7.15
N PHE A 82 3.68 1.03 -6.09
CA PHE A 82 4.41 1.79 -5.06
C PHE A 82 5.88 1.40 -4.92
N SER A 83 6.44 0.67 -5.88
CA SER A 83 7.86 0.28 -5.82
C SER A 83 8.74 1.51 -5.65
N SER A 84 9.65 1.48 -4.66
CA SER A 84 10.59 2.58 -4.37
C SER A 84 9.95 3.94 -4.07
N THR A 85 8.65 3.99 -3.76
CA THR A 85 7.96 5.23 -3.38
C THR A 85 8.32 5.64 -1.94
N ILE A 86 8.54 6.93 -1.72
CA ILE A 86 8.80 7.50 -0.39
C ILE A 86 7.47 7.94 0.22
N LEU A 87 7.12 7.40 1.40
CA LEU A 87 5.87 7.68 2.12
C LEU A 87 6.11 8.31 3.51
N GLU A 88 7.30 8.85 3.75
CA GLU A 88 7.65 9.46 5.04
C GLU A 88 6.64 10.56 5.41
N GLY A 89 6.03 10.49 6.59
CA GLY A 89 5.03 11.43 7.07
C GLY A 89 3.69 11.39 6.32
N ALA A 90 3.48 10.46 5.39
CA ALA A 90 2.22 10.36 4.65
C ALA A 90 1.07 9.87 5.54
N VAL A 91 -0.16 10.32 5.21
CA VAL A 91 -1.41 9.86 5.84
C VAL A 91 -2.10 8.87 4.90
N LEU A 92 -2.45 7.70 5.39
CA LEU A 92 -3.08 6.60 4.64
C LEU A 92 -4.40 6.13 5.28
N ASP A 93 -4.97 6.95 6.17
CA ASP A 93 -6.15 6.58 6.95
C ASP A 93 -7.34 6.25 6.02
N GLY A 94 -7.90 5.05 6.17
CA GLY A 94 -9.04 4.58 5.38
C GLY A 94 -8.76 4.35 3.89
N ALA A 95 -7.51 4.48 3.42
CA ALA A 95 -7.17 4.22 2.03
C ALA A 95 -7.36 2.73 1.68
N LYS A 96 -7.51 2.42 0.40
CA LYS A 96 -7.68 1.04 -0.10
C LYS A 96 -6.54 0.68 -1.02
N ILE A 97 -5.79 -0.38 -0.72
CA ILE A 97 -4.66 -0.86 -1.51
C ILE A 97 -4.88 -2.34 -1.86
N SER A 98 -4.34 -2.81 -2.98
CA SER A 98 -4.34 -4.25 -3.32
C SER A 98 -3.02 -4.77 -3.84
N CYS A 99 -2.06 -3.88 -4.07
CA CYS A 99 -0.81 -4.23 -4.73
C CYS A 99 0.25 -4.70 -3.71
N PRO A 100 0.87 -5.89 -3.91
CA PRO A 100 1.94 -6.37 -3.03
C PRO A 100 3.19 -5.47 -3.01
N SER A 101 3.38 -4.64 -4.05
CA SER A 101 4.49 -3.69 -4.13
C SER A 101 4.46 -2.63 -3.02
N PHE A 102 3.27 -2.33 -2.47
CA PHE A 102 3.11 -1.42 -1.35
C PHE A 102 3.95 -1.81 -0.14
N TRP A 103 4.12 -3.12 0.10
CA TRP A 103 4.95 -3.64 1.20
C TRP A 103 6.46 -3.50 0.95
N SER A 104 6.87 -2.97 -0.20
CA SER A 104 8.27 -2.60 -0.46
C SER A 104 8.64 -1.26 0.14
N CYS A 105 7.64 -0.39 0.36
CA CYS A 105 7.84 0.93 0.93
C CYS A 105 8.31 0.83 2.37
N ASP A 106 9.03 1.87 2.80
CA ASP A 106 9.25 2.09 4.21
C ASP A 106 7.97 2.65 4.84
N LEU A 107 7.35 1.82 5.69
CA LEU A 107 6.12 2.17 6.41
C LEU A 107 6.40 2.59 7.87
N GLN A 108 7.67 2.64 8.31
CA GLN A 108 8.00 2.95 9.71
C GLN A 108 7.74 4.41 10.07
N ASN A 109 7.91 5.30 9.09
CA ASN A 109 7.81 6.74 9.29
C ASN A 109 6.54 7.35 8.68
N ILE A 110 5.54 6.53 8.34
CA ILE A 110 4.22 7.08 7.94
C ILE A 110 3.57 7.75 9.15
N LYS A 111 2.74 8.76 8.89
CA LYS A 111 2.08 9.51 9.97
C LYS A 111 0.90 8.73 10.54
N SER A 112 0.08 8.12 9.70
CA SER A 112 -1.08 7.32 10.12
C SER A 112 -1.57 6.39 9.02
N MET A 113 -2.22 5.28 9.41
CA MET A 113 -2.84 4.29 8.50
C MET A 113 -4.07 3.62 9.12
N HIS A 114 -4.75 4.30 10.03
CA HIS A 114 -5.94 3.78 10.70
C HIS A 114 -7.02 3.42 9.68
N GLY A 115 -7.51 2.19 9.75
CA GLY A 115 -8.51 1.69 8.82
C GLY A 115 -8.00 1.54 7.38
N LEU A 116 -6.69 1.54 7.12
CA LEU A 116 -6.17 1.18 5.81
C LEU A 116 -6.66 -0.22 5.44
N ILE A 117 -7.24 -0.38 4.26
CA ILE A 117 -7.75 -1.67 3.80
C ILE A 117 -6.79 -2.23 2.76
N TYR A 118 -6.25 -3.41 3.04
CA TYR A 118 -5.61 -4.24 2.03
C TYR A 118 -6.63 -5.22 1.44
N SER A 119 -6.97 -5.02 0.17
CA SER A 119 -7.85 -5.87 -0.61
C SER A 119 -7.02 -6.85 -1.43
N HIS A 120 -7.06 -8.14 -1.12
CA HIS A 120 -6.41 -9.15 -1.94
C HIS A 120 -7.37 -9.62 -3.04
N ARG A 121 -7.02 -9.31 -4.31
CA ARG A 121 -7.78 -9.70 -5.52
C ARG A 121 -9.27 -9.34 -5.51
N GLY A 122 -9.70 -8.41 -4.65
CA GLY A 122 -11.11 -8.02 -4.50
C GLY A 122 -11.97 -9.01 -3.71
N GLU A 123 -11.37 -10.05 -3.13
CA GLU A 123 -12.08 -11.10 -2.40
C GLU A 123 -11.95 -10.96 -0.89
N VAL A 124 -10.82 -10.44 -0.41
CA VAL A 124 -10.48 -10.39 1.01
C VAL A 124 -10.01 -8.99 1.37
N ASP A 125 -10.78 -8.29 2.19
CA ASP A 125 -10.43 -6.98 2.74
C ASP A 125 -9.92 -7.13 4.17
N ILE A 126 -8.68 -6.69 4.40
CA ILE A 126 -8.00 -6.74 5.69
C ILE A 126 -7.77 -5.30 6.16
N SER A 127 -8.41 -4.94 7.27
CA SER A 127 -8.16 -3.66 7.93
C SER A 127 -6.85 -3.68 8.69
N LEU A 128 -6.03 -2.67 8.45
CA LEU A 128 -4.73 -2.46 9.05
C LEU A 128 -4.77 -1.15 9.81
N ASN A 129 -4.25 -1.18 11.04
CA ASN A 129 -4.13 0.01 11.89
C ASN A 129 -2.67 0.29 12.28
N ARG A 130 -1.75 -0.55 11.82
CA ARG A 130 -0.31 -0.46 12.07
C ARG A 130 0.45 -1.12 10.92
N PRO A 131 1.69 -0.69 10.65
CA PRO A 131 2.50 -1.28 9.60
C PRO A 131 2.65 -2.78 9.82
N PRO A 132 2.46 -3.61 8.78
CA PRO A 132 2.68 -5.04 8.92
C PRO A 132 4.17 -5.35 9.03
N LEU A 133 4.50 -6.50 9.60
CA LEU A 133 5.88 -6.94 9.65
C LEU A 133 6.30 -7.49 8.29
N VAL A 134 7.25 -6.81 7.64
CA VAL A 134 7.86 -7.28 6.40
C VAL A 134 9.13 -8.06 6.73
N VAL A 135 9.09 -9.37 6.54
CA VAL A 135 10.24 -10.26 6.74
C VAL A 135 11.08 -10.29 5.47
N ARG A 136 12.36 -9.96 5.62
CA ARG A 136 13.36 -9.93 4.54
C ARG A 136 14.31 -11.12 4.68
N GLY A 137 15.03 -11.45 3.61
CA GLY A 137 16.00 -12.55 3.59
C GLY A 137 15.42 -13.93 3.24
N LEU A 138 14.13 -14.01 2.92
CA LEU A 138 13.50 -15.19 2.33
C LEU A 138 13.48 -15.08 0.80
N PRO A 139 13.46 -16.21 0.06
CA PRO A 139 13.43 -16.21 -1.41
C PRO A 139 12.17 -15.52 -1.97
N GLN A 140 11.09 -15.49 -1.20
CA GLN A 140 9.90 -14.70 -1.47
C GLN A 140 9.62 -13.78 -0.28
N ARG A 141 9.13 -12.56 -0.55
CA ARG A 141 8.78 -11.61 0.51
C ARG A 141 7.64 -12.17 1.36
N LEU A 142 7.87 -12.29 2.66
CA LEU A 142 6.85 -12.66 3.63
C LEU A 142 6.36 -11.39 4.35
N VAL A 143 5.06 -11.17 4.35
CA VAL A 143 4.43 -10.04 5.07
C VAL A 143 3.45 -10.60 6.09
N LEU A 144 3.63 -10.28 7.36
CA LEU A 144 2.70 -10.69 8.42
C LEU A 144 1.67 -9.60 8.66
N LEU A 145 0.43 -9.93 8.32
CA LEU A 145 -0.77 -9.12 8.56
C LEU A 145 -1.44 -9.61 9.85
N PRO A 146 -2.36 -8.83 10.45
CA PRO A 146 -3.20 -9.31 11.54
C PRO A 146 -4.01 -10.54 11.10
N GLY A 147 -3.69 -11.73 11.62
CA GLY A 147 -4.40 -12.98 11.32
C GLY A 147 -4.05 -13.66 9.99
N PHE A 148 -3.24 -13.03 9.14
CA PHE A 148 -2.87 -13.56 7.82
C PHE A 148 -1.39 -13.37 7.55
N CYS A 149 -0.85 -14.11 6.58
CA CYS A 149 0.44 -13.79 5.98
C CYS A 149 0.36 -13.81 4.46
N LEU A 150 1.12 -12.91 3.83
CA LEU A 150 1.36 -12.94 2.38
C LEU A 150 2.67 -13.63 2.12
N TRP A 151 2.66 -14.63 1.24
CA TRP A 151 3.85 -15.32 0.79
C TRP A 151 3.72 -15.62 -0.70
N GLY A 152 4.69 -15.12 -1.48
CA GLY A 152 4.59 -15.14 -2.94
C GLY A 152 3.41 -14.31 -3.44
N SER A 153 2.54 -14.95 -4.22
CA SER A 153 1.30 -14.35 -4.74
C SER A 153 0.05 -14.69 -3.93
N TRP A 154 0.22 -15.36 -2.79
CA TRP A 154 -0.86 -15.98 -2.02
C TRP A 154 -1.00 -15.34 -0.64
N ILE A 155 -2.23 -15.38 -0.12
CA ILE A 155 -2.55 -15.05 1.26
C ILE A 155 -2.95 -16.33 2.01
N TYR A 156 -2.40 -16.51 3.21
CA TYR A 156 -2.68 -17.66 4.06
C TYR A 156 -3.20 -17.19 5.42
N PRO A 157 -4.18 -17.89 6.02
CA PRO A 157 -4.44 -17.76 7.44
C PRO A 157 -3.15 -18.02 8.23
N ALA A 158 -2.93 -17.27 9.30
CA ALA A 158 -1.67 -17.38 10.02
C ALA A 158 -1.43 -18.76 10.68
N GLY A 159 -2.47 -19.59 10.82
CA GLY A 159 -2.38 -20.99 11.27
C GLY A 159 -2.06 -22.01 10.17
N ASP A 160 -2.41 -21.71 8.92
CA ASP A 160 -2.45 -22.67 7.81
C ASP A 160 -1.36 -22.38 6.76
N MET A 161 -0.19 -21.96 7.23
CA MET A 161 0.95 -21.67 6.35
C MET A 161 1.44 -22.92 5.60
N PRO A 162 1.92 -22.82 4.35
CA PRO A 162 2.45 -23.95 3.62
C PRO A 162 3.67 -24.58 4.33
N ALA A 163 3.87 -25.89 4.13
CA ALA A 163 4.93 -26.64 4.81
C ALA A 163 6.33 -26.07 4.56
N ASP A 164 6.60 -25.65 3.32
CA ASP A 164 7.89 -25.05 2.94
C ASP A 164 8.17 -23.75 3.68
N LEU A 165 7.14 -22.90 3.83
CA LEU A 165 7.24 -21.68 4.62
C LEU A 165 7.47 -22.00 6.10
N ARG A 166 6.72 -22.96 6.67
CA ARG A 166 6.93 -23.43 8.06
C ARG A 166 8.35 -23.94 8.27
N HIS A 167 8.92 -24.65 7.31
CA HIS A 167 10.30 -25.14 7.38
C HIS A 167 11.31 -23.99 7.31
N ALA A 168 11.15 -23.06 6.36
CA ALA A 168 12.00 -21.88 6.21
C ALA A 168 12.01 -21.01 7.49
N LEU A 169 10.86 -20.87 8.13
CA LEU A 169 10.71 -20.13 9.38
C LEU A 169 11.38 -20.83 10.58
N LYS A 170 11.28 -22.17 10.66
CA LYS A 170 12.01 -22.96 11.67
C LYS A 170 13.52 -22.82 11.51
N SER A 171 14.03 -22.87 10.28
CA SER A 171 15.45 -22.65 10.00
C SER A 171 15.92 -21.22 10.29
N ALA A 172 15.01 -20.23 10.23
CA ALA A 172 15.30 -18.84 10.57
C ALA A 172 15.37 -18.56 12.09
N GLY A 173 15.03 -19.53 12.94
CA GLY A 173 15.21 -19.47 14.40
C GLY A 173 13.95 -19.12 15.21
N ALA A 174 14.07 -19.25 16.54
CA ALA A 174 12.96 -19.13 17.49
C ALA A 174 12.27 -17.75 17.50
N SER A 175 13.04 -16.68 17.27
CA SER A 175 12.52 -15.30 17.23
C SER A 175 11.43 -15.11 16.18
N MET A 176 11.65 -15.63 14.96
CA MET A 176 10.68 -15.53 13.87
C MET A 176 9.39 -16.31 14.16
N THR A 177 9.54 -17.49 14.78
CA THR A 177 8.42 -18.34 15.20
C THR A 177 7.54 -17.65 16.26
N ASP A 178 8.14 -16.92 17.19
CA ASP A 178 7.41 -16.18 18.22
C ASP A 178 6.72 -14.93 17.67
N MET A 179 7.31 -14.25 16.69
CA MET A 179 6.67 -13.13 15.98
C MET A 179 5.38 -13.57 15.28
N LEU A 180 5.40 -14.73 14.63
CA LEU A 180 4.23 -15.35 14.00
C LEU A 180 3.14 -15.66 15.01
N ARG A 181 3.50 -16.32 16.12
CA ARG A 181 2.56 -16.63 17.21
C ARG A 181 1.90 -15.37 17.79
N ARG A 182 2.62 -14.24 17.84
CA ARG A 182 2.06 -12.95 18.27
C ARG A 182 1.10 -12.37 17.21
N SER A 183 1.43 -12.51 15.92
CA SER A 183 0.54 -12.08 14.84
C SER A 183 -0.77 -12.87 14.81
N VAL A 184 -0.69 -14.19 15.02
CA VAL A 184 -1.85 -15.08 15.13
C VAL A 184 -2.72 -14.70 16.34
N ARG A 185 -2.12 -14.54 17.54
CA ARG A 185 -2.86 -14.25 18.78
C ARG A 185 -3.64 -12.93 18.76
N ASN A 186 -3.13 -11.93 18.05
CA ASN A 186 -3.74 -10.61 17.99
C ASN A 186 -4.85 -10.51 16.93
N ALA A 187 -5.14 -11.59 16.21
CA ALA A 187 -6.24 -11.66 15.27
C ALA A 187 -7.54 -11.99 16.01
N LYS A 188 -8.41 -11.00 16.22
CA LYS A 188 -9.84 -11.31 16.41
C LYS A 188 -10.36 -11.78 15.04
N PRO A 189 -10.85 -13.02 14.90
CA PRO A 189 -11.17 -13.56 13.60
C PRO A 189 -12.49 -12.93 13.12
N HIS A 190 -12.40 -11.86 12.35
CA HIS A 190 -13.37 -11.69 11.29
C HIS A 190 -12.77 -12.37 10.08
N ILE A 191 -13.19 -13.62 9.84
CA ILE A 191 -12.87 -14.36 8.63
C ILE A 191 -13.83 -13.80 7.57
N PRO A 192 -13.38 -12.98 6.61
CA PRO A 192 -14.26 -12.55 5.53
C PRO A 192 -14.71 -13.79 4.73
N LYS A 193 -15.97 -13.77 4.26
CA LYS A 193 -16.50 -14.84 3.41
C LYS A 193 -15.74 -14.83 2.08
N ILE A 194 -14.98 -15.89 1.81
CA ILE A 194 -14.20 -16.07 0.58
C ILE A 194 -15.08 -16.85 -0.42
N ASN A 195 -15.34 -16.29 -1.59
CA ASN A 195 -16.05 -16.97 -2.66
C ASN A 195 -15.06 -17.43 -3.74
N GLY A 196 -14.82 -18.73 -3.84
CA GLY A 196 -14.34 -19.38 -5.06
C GLY A 196 -12.81 -19.50 -5.22
N ALA A 197 -12.39 -20.77 -5.28
CA ALA A 197 -11.19 -21.34 -5.93
C ALA A 197 -9.94 -20.44 -6.06
N GLU A 198 -8.89 -20.81 -5.31
CA GLU A 198 -7.54 -20.20 -5.26
C GLU A 198 -7.27 -19.16 -4.15
N ALA A 199 -7.83 -19.39 -2.96
CA ALA A 199 -7.19 -19.01 -1.70
C ALA A 199 -6.66 -20.31 -1.06
N ALA A 200 -5.35 -20.46 -0.86
CA ALA A 200 -4.82 -21.73 -0.36
C ALA A 200 -5.08 -21.86 1.16
N PHE A 201 -5.98 -22.78 1.52
CA PHE A 201 -6.19 -23.33 2.87
C PHE A 201 -5.01 -24.22 3.30
#